data_AF-A0A2E9WNQ8-F1
#
_entry.id   AF-A0A2E9WNQ8-F1
#
_cell.length_a   1.000
_cell.length_b   1.000
_cell.length_c   1.000
_cell.angle_alpha   90.00
_cell.angle_beta   90.00
_cell.angle_gamma   90.00
#
_symmetry.space_group_name_H-M   'P 1'
#
loop_
_entity.id
_entity.type
_entity.pdbx_description
1 polymer ?
#
loop_
_entity_poly.entity_id
_entity_poly.type
_entity_poly.pdbx_seq_one_letter_code
_entity_poly.pdbx_strand_id
1 'polypeptide(L)'
;MHRWLKHPQYRELSEVPDGVEHPFAFDPEPFSLCPTDPRSLELVADLLEQLLPHFASDFVSVGCDETFDLGRGRSRQACAERGTHSVYLDYLKSVLNLVREHGRRPLFWADVLLQDEHEVPRFPTDAVALLWGYEDNHPFQEQAQRLQASGTPYWICPGTSSWQSFTGRHANMLANVALAAEAGRQHGASGYLVTDWGDFGHWQPEAISWLGHVAGACQAWNPDATQDHVREQTRMHVLPSRSARLAESLDGLGRLVEVSGASCLNATPWFMFLRRPTDGAIPRDVHGLTAEGLTATEERAEEIVGVLEGLTDDTSPDNAAPDLLWATHMTQWACRLGRARLGVGDEIGAVDESTRCTLVGDLRALIQRQAALWPRTSRPGGRADSGERLERLARWIESGGSSAL
;
A
#
# COMPACT_ATOMS: atom_id res chain seq x y z
N MET A 1 -14.20 1.11 -4.27
CA MET A 1 -14.90 2.27 -4.89
C MET A 1 -15.26 3.38 -3.88
N HIS A 2 -14.79 3.30 -2.63
CA HIS A 2 -15.23 4.17 -1.52
C HIS A 2 -15.23 5.68 -1.80
N ARG A 3 -14.22 6.18 -2.53
CA ARG A 3 -14.13 7.62 -2.88
C ARG A 3 -15.28 8.13 -3.73
N TRP A 4 -15.92 7.28 -4.52
CA TRP A 4 -17.12 7.64 -5.28
C TRP A 4 -18.37 7.47 -4.42
N LEU A 5 -18.46 6.33 -3.71
CA LEU A 5 -19.64 5.93 -2.95
C LEU A 5 -19.95 6.84 -1.75
N LYS A 6 -18.97 7.62 -1.25
CA LYS A 6 -19.25 8.66 -0.25
C LYS A 6 -20.16 9.79 -0.78
N HIS A 7 -20.23 10.01 -2.10
CA HIS A 7 -21.04 11.07 -2.68
C HIS A 7 -22.52 10.65 -2.82
N PRO A 8 -23.49 11.57 -2.56
CA PRO A 8 -24.91 11.23 -2.54
C PRO A 8 -25.42 10.51 -3.80
N GLN A 9 -24.89 10.86 -4.97
CA GLN A 9 -25.29 10.27 -6.25
C GLN A 9 -24.93 8.78 -6.39
N TYR A 10 -23.89 8.30 -5.70
CA TYR A 10 -23.42 6.91 -5.78
C TYR A 10 -23.65 6.12 -4.50
N ARG A 11 -23.99 6.79 -3.38
CA ARG A 11 -24.09 6.17 -2.06
C ARG A 11 -25.05 4.98 -2.02
N GLU A 12 -26.21 5.11 -2.65
CA GLU A 12 -27.23 4.06 -2.75
C GLU A 12 -26.82 2.88 -3.63
N LEU A 13 -25.67 2.92 -4.31
CA LEU A 13 -25.10 1.79 -5.03
C LEU A 13 -24.20 0.93 -4.13
N SER A 14 -23.81 1.43 -2.96
CA SER A 14 -22.92 0.71 -2.06
C SER A 14 -23.61 -0.45 -1.33
N GLU A 15 -22.81 -1.41 -0.87
CA GLU A 15 -23.25 -2.52 -0.03
C GLU A 15 -23.73 -2.03 1.35
N VAL A 16 -23.02 -1.08 1.95
CA VAL A 16 -23.37 -0.42 3.21
C VAL A 16 -23.38 1.11 3.04
N PRO A 17 -24.54 1.72 2.71
CA PRO A 17 -24.67 3.17 2.51
C PRO A 17 -24.30 4.05 3.71
N ASP A 18 -24.47 3.52 4.92
CA ASP A 18 -24.10 4.19 6.17
C ASP A 18 -22.59 4.07 6.49
N GLY A 19 -21.87 3.28 5.70
CA GLY A 19 -20.44 3.06 5.83
C GLY A 19 -20.03 1.91 6.73
N VAL A 20 -18.76 1.53 6.59
CA VAL A 20 -18.14 0.42 7.32
C VAL A 20 -16.74 0.85 7.76
N GLU A 21 -16.28 0.34 8.90
CA GLU A 21 -14.86 0.44 9.25
C GLU A 21 -14.02 -0.39 8.27
N HIS A 22 -12.99 0.21 7.69
CA HIS A 22 -12.08 -0.47 6.78
C HIS A 22 -10.64 0.09 6.88
N PRO A 23 -9.63 -0.62 6.37
CA PRO A 23 -8.22 -0.33 6.67
C PRO A 23 -7.63 0.96 6.07
N PHE A 24 -8.41 1.75 5.32
CA PHE A 24 -7.93 2.84 4.44
C PHE A 24 -8.46 4.24 4.79
N ALA A 25 -9.36 4.34 5.76
CA ALA A 25 -9.94 5.58 6.23
C ALA A 25 -9.98 5.61 7.76
N PHE A 26 -10.02 6.81 8.33
CA PHE A 26 -10.25 6.99 9.77
C PHE A 26 -11.73 6.78 10.11
N ASP A 27 -12.62 7.27 9.25
CA ASP A 27 -14.07 7.27 9.49
C ASP A 27 -14.73 6.12 8.73
N PRO A 28 -15.81 5.53 9.28
CA PRO A 28 -16.66 4.62 8.52
C PRO A 28 -17.20 5.31 7.26
N GLU A 29 -16.98 4.70 6.10
CA GLU A 29 -17.50 5.20 4.82
C GLU A 29 -17.98 4.05 3.92
N PRO A 30 -18.90 4.31 2.96
CA PRO A 30 -19.34 3.30 2.00
C PRO A 30 -18.15 2.75 1.21
N PHE A 31 -18.03 1.42 1.08
CA PHE A 31 -16.78 0.80 0.62
C PHE A 31 -16.88 0.09 -0.74
N SER A 32 -17.71 -0.96 -0.83
CA SER A 32 -17.94 -1.74 -2.06
C SER A 32 -19.28 -1.42 -2.70
N LEU A 33 -19.39 -1.70 -4.00
CA LEU A 33 -20.68 -1.75 -4.70
C LEU A 33 -21.51 -2.92 -4.17
N CYS A 34 -22.83 -2.74 -4.08
CA CYS A 34 -23.76 -3.82 -3.73
C CYS A 34 -23.88 -4.79 -4.92
N PRO A 35 -23.44 -6.06 -4.79
CA PRO A 35 -23.46 -7.00 -5.91
C PRO A 35 -24.86 -7.46 -6.32
N THR A 36 -25.87 -7.15 -5.49
CA THR A 36 -27.28 -7.51 -5.76
C THR A 36 -28.09 -6.36 -6.37
N ASP A 37 -27.51 -5.17 -6.48
CA ASP A 37 -28.13 -4.04 -7.17
C ASP A 37 -27.68 -4.02 -8.64
N PRO A 38 -28.60 -4.21 -9.62
CA PRO A 38 -28.22 -4.21 -11.03
C PRO A 38 -27.57 -2.89 -11.48
N ARG A 39 -27.89 -1.76 -10.82
CA ARG A 39 -27.29 -0.45 -11.12
C ARG A 39 -25.80 -0.41 -10.80
N SER A 40 -25.31 -1.29 -9.92
CA SER A 40 -23.86 -1.46 -9.69
C SER A 40 -23.16 -1.94 -10.95
N LEU A 41 -23.75 -2.92 -11.64
CA LEU A 41 -23.19 -3.46 -12.88
C LEU A 41 -23.33 -2.46 -14.03
N GLU A 42 -24.44 -1.72 -14.09
CA GLU A 42 -24.64 -0.62 -15.06
C GLU A 42 -23.55 0.46 -14.90
N LEU A 43 -23.20 0.84 -13.66
CA LEU A 43 -22.10 1.77 -13.41
C LEU A 43 -20.76 1.21 -13.89
N VAL A 44 -20.47 -0.07 -13.64
CA VAL A 44 -19.22 -0.71 -14.11
C VAL A 44 -19.17 -0.71 -15.64
N ALA A 45 -20.28 -1.04 -16.32
CA ALA A 45 -20.36 -1.01 -17.78
C ALA A 45 -20.10 0.39 -18.33
N ASP A 46 -20.76 1.41 -17.77
CA ASP A 46 -20.56 2.82 -18.15
C ASP A 46 -19.10 3.28 -17.99
N LEU A 47 -18.45 2.88 -16.88
CA LEU A 47 -17.03 3.17 -16.66
C LEU A 47 -16.12 2.50 -17.69
N LEU A 48 -16.39 1.23 -18.03
CA LEU A 48 -15.63 0.53 -19.07
C LEU A 48 -15.82 1.19 -20.44
N GLU A 49 -17.05 1.56 -20.81
CA GLU A 49 -17.34 2.25 -22.07
C GLU A 49 -16.60 3.58 -22.19
N GLN A 50 -16.54 4.36 -21.10
CA GLN A 50 -15.84 5.64 -21.09
C GLN A 50 -14.31 5.48 -21.09
N LEU A 51 -13.77 4.51 -20.37
CA LEU A 51 -12.33 4.39 -20.16
C LEU A 51 -11.62 3.61 -21.27
N LEU A 52 -12.17 2.47 -21.70
CA LEU A 52 -11.49 1.55 -22.62
C LEU A 52 -11.09 2.15 -23.98
N PRO A 53 -11.81 3.11 -24.59
CA PRO A 53 -11.38 3.78 -25.81
C PRO A 53 -10.05 4.55 -25.67
N HIS A 54 -9.62 4.85 -24.45
CA HIS A 54 -8.38 5.58 -24.17
C HIS A 54 -7.17 4.69 -23.95
N PHE A 55 -7.33 3.36 -24.04
CA PHE A 55 -6.24 2.39 -23.81
C PHE A 55 -6.05 1.43 -24.98
N ALA A 56 -4.78 1.16 -25.30
CA ALA A 56 -4.39 0.16 -26.29
C ALA A 56 -4.25 -1.26 -25.72
N SER A 57 -4.17 -1.40 -24.40
CA SER A 57 -4.00 -2.70 -23.72
C SER A 57 -5.16 -3.64 -24.03
N ASP A 58 -4.85 -4.91 -24.30
CA ASP A 58 -5.84 -5.99 -24.40
C ASP A 58 -6.32 -6.47 -23.04
N PHE A 59 -5.61 -6.09 -21.97
CA PHE A 59 -5.83 -6.52 -20.60
C PHE A 59 -6.52 -5.44 -19.77
N VAL A 60 -7.52 -5.83 -18.98
CA VAL A 60 -8.27 -4.96 -18.06
C VAL A 60 -8.38 -5.63 -16.70
N SER A 61 -7.76 -5.03 -15.68
CA SER A 61 -7.95 -5.48 -14.29
C SER A 61 -9.24 -4.89 -13.74
N VAL A 62 -10.12 -5.75 -13.22
CA VAL A 62 -11.42 -5.35 -12.62
C VAL A 62 -11.35 -5.23 -11.10
N GLY A 63 -10.17 -5.45 -10.50
CA GLY A 63 -9.99 -5.50 -9.06
C GLY A 63 -10.75 -6.68 -8.44
N CYS A 64 -11.80 -6.37 -7.69
CA CYS A 64 -12.66 -7.29 -6.93
C CYS A 64 -11.97 -7.98 -5.72
N ASP A 65 -10.89 -7.39 -5.22
CA ASP A 65 -10.23 -7.75 -3.97
C ASP A 65 -10.97 -7.22 -2.73
N GLU A 66 -10.63 -7.77 -1.56
CA GLU A 66 -10.82 -7.10 -0.27
C GLU A 66 -12.26 -6.63 0.03
N THR A 67 -13.26 -7.44 -0.34
CA THR A 67 -14.70 -7.11 -0.16
C THR A 67 -15.18 -7.20 1.31
N PHE A 68 -14.57 -6.42 2.21
CA PHE A 68 -14.75 -6.45 3.68
C PHE A 68 -16.20 -6.26 4.16
N ASP A 69 -17.04 -5.62 3.35
CA ASP A 69 -18.43 -5.30 3.64
C ASP A 69 -19.46 -6.24 3.00
N LEU A 70 -19.02 -7.16 2.14
CA LEU A 70 -19.91 -8.09 1.44
C LEU A 70 -20.78 -8.89 2.41
N GLY A 71 -22.10 -8.83 2.25
CA GLY A 71 -23.07 -9.53 3.09
C GLY A 71 -23.34 -8.86 4.43
N ARG A 72 -22.71 -7.72 4.74
CA ARG A 72 -22.96 -6.96 5.97
C ARG A 72 -24.11 -5.97 5.84
N GLY A 73 -24.46 -5.58 4.61
CA GLY A 73 -25.53 -4.62 4.33
C GLY A 73 -26.61 -5.22 3.45
N ARG A 74 -26.78 -4.63 2.27
CA ARG A 74 -27.91 -4.90 1.37
C ARG A 74 -27.88 -6.31 0.80
N SER A 75 -26.72 -6.92 0.59
CA SER A 75 -26.61 -8.30 0.10
C SER A 75 -26.76 -9.36 1.21
N ARG A 76 -26.99 -8.97 2.48
CA ARG A 76 -27.05 -9.89 3.63
C ARG A 76 -27.96 -11.09 3.42
N GLN A 77 -29.19 -10.86 2.93
CA GLN A 77 -30.14 -11.94 2.69
C GLN A 77 -29.63 -12.91 1.62
N ALA A 78 -29.13 -12.39 0.49
CA ALA A 78 -28.58 -13.19 -0.58
C ALA A 78 -27.36 -14.01 -0.13
N CYS A 79 -26.47 -13.42 0.67
CA CYS A 79 -25.31 -14.12 1.23
C CYS A 79 -25.72 -15.21 2.23
N ALA A 80 -26.76 -14.97 3.04
CA ALA A 80 -27.29 -15.98 3.96
C ALA A 80 -27.95 -17.17 3.24
N GLU A 81 -28.64 -16.91 2.12
CA GLU A 81 -29.35 -17.95 1.35
C GLU A 81 -28.43 -18.76 0.42
N ARG A 82 -27.46 -18.11 -0.23
CA ARG A 82 -26.63 -18.71 -1.30
C ARG A 82 -25.17 -18.92 -0.92
N GLY A 83 -24.73 -18.35 0.21
CA GLY A 83 -23.33 -18.27 0.61
C GLY A 83 -22.61 -17.07 0.00
N THR A 84 -21.73 -16.45 0.78
CA THR A 84 -20.99 -15.24 0.40
C THR A 84 -20.11 -15.43 -0.85
N HIS A 85 -19.35 -16.54 -0.93
CA HIS A 85 -18.53 -16.86 -2.10
C HIS A 85 -19.36 -16.96 -3.39
N SER A 86 -20.58 -17.52 -3.32
CA SER A 86 -21.46 -17.62 -4.49
C SER A 86 -21.96 -16.26 -4.95
N VAL A 87 -22.35 -15.38 -4.02
CA VAL A 87 -22.76 -14.00 -4.37
C VAL A 87 -21.60 -13.23 -5.00
N TYR A 88 -20.39 -13.36 -4.44
CA TYR A 88 -19.17 -12.77 -5.01
C TYR A 88 -18.88 -13.29 -6.43
N LEU A 89 -18.84 -14.61 -6.61
CA LEU A 89 -18.51 -15.23 -7.88
C LEU A 89 -19.52 -14.92 -8.99
N ASP A 90 -20.81 -14.85 -8.65
CA ASP A 90 -21.85 -14.46 -9.61
C ASP A 90 -21.59 -13.04 -10.11
N TYR A 91 -21.31 -12.10 -9.20
CA TYR A 91 -21.01 -10.71 -9.56
C TYR A 91 -19.69 -10.58 -10.34
N LEU A 92 -18.63 -11.26 -9.88
CA LEU A 92 -17.35 -11.29 -10.58
C LEU A 92 -17.55 -11.76 -12.02
N LYS A 93 -18.24 -12.88 -12.26
CA LYS A 93 -18.53 -13.39 -13.61
C LYS A 93 -19.26 -12.36 -14.47
N SER A 94 -20.25 -11.65 -13.92
CA SER A 94 -20.92 -10.56 -14.65
C SER A 94 -19.96 -9.45 -15.06
N VAL A 95 -19.05 -9.03 -14.18
CA VAL A 95 -18.05 -8.00 -14.49
C VAL A 95 -17.01 -8.50 -15.52
N LEU A 96 -16.54 -9.74 -15.38
CA LEU A 96 -15.64 -10.36 -16.36
C LEU A 96 -16.28 -10.42 -17.75
N ASN A 97 -17.58 -10.72 -17.82
CA ASN A 97 -18.32 -10.75 -19.09
C ASN A 97 -18.37 -9.38 -19.76
N LEU A 98 -18.60 -8.29 -19.01
CA LEU A 98 -18.59 -6.93 -19.56
C LEU A 98 -17.25 -6.61 -20.24
N VAL A 99 -16.13 -6.95 -19.59
CA VAL A 99 -14.79 -6.75 -20.18
C VAL A 99 -14.63 -7.53 -21.49
N ARG A 100 -15.13 -8.78 -21.54
CA ARG A 100 -15.08 -9.62 -22.74
C ARG A 100 -15.98 -9.09 -23.87
N GLU A 101 -17.13 -8.50 -23.55
CA GLU A 101 -18.02 -7.86 -24.53
C GLU A 101 -17.34 -6.67 -25.23
N HIS A 102 -16.42 -6.00 -24.55
CA HIS A 102 -15.53 -4.99 -25.14
C HIS A 102 -14.33 -5.57 -25.90
N GLY A 103 -14.26 -6.90 -26.09
CA GLY A 103 -13.17 -7.58 -26.78
C GLY A 103 -11.85 -7.57 -26.01
N ARG A 104 -11.89 -7.36 -24.69
CA ARG A 104 -10.70 -7.33 -23.82
C ARG A 104 -10.60 -8.59 -22.96
N ARG A 105 -9.40 -8.84 -22.42
CA ARG A 105 -9.06 -9.96 -21.53
C ARG A 105 -9.12 -9.48 -20.07
N PRO A 106 -10.03 -10.02 -19.25
CA PRO A 106 -10.14 -9.55 -17.87
C PRO A 106 -9.06 -10.14 -16.96
N LEU A 107 -8.67 -9.36 -15.96
CA LEU A 107 -7.85 -9.77 -14.82
C LEU A 107 -8.59 -9.47 -13.53
N PHE A 108 -8.42 -10.30 -12.51
CA PHE A 108 -9.06 -10.12 -11.21
C PHE A 108 -8.12 -10.59 -10.09
N TRP A 109 -8.24 -9.99 -8.90
CA TRP A 109 -7.48 -10.45 -7.75
C TRP A 109 -8.01 -11.78 -7.20
N ALA A 110 -7.09 -12.70 -6.93
CA ALA A 110 -7.42 -14.09 -6.60
C ALA A 110 -7.72 -14.31 -5.11
N ASP A 111 -7.53 -13.31 -4.24
CA ASP A 111 -7.56 -13.45 -2.78
C ASP A 111 -8.86 -14.07 -2.27
N VAL A 112 -10.02 -13.56 -2.71
CA VAL A 112 -11.32 -14.05 -2.24
C VAL A 112 -11.49 -15.54 -2.53
N LEU A 113 -10.98 -16.04 -3.66
CA LEU A 113 -11.11 -17.45 -4.03
C LEU A 113 -9.99 -18.32 -3.46
N LEU A 114 -8.85 -17.75 -3.09
CA LEU A 114 -7.75 -18.47 -2.44
C LEU A 114 -7.98 -18.69 -0.93
N GLN A 115 -8.98 -18.03 -0.34
CA GLN A 115 -9.38 -18.20 1.06
C GLN A 115 -9.93 -19.60 1.36
N ASP A 116 -10.54 -20.26 0.39
CA ASP A 116 -11.13 -21.59 0.54
C ASP A 116 -10.73 -22.51 -0.62
N GLU A 117 -10.05 -23.61 -0.31
CA GLU A 117 -9.62 -24.58 -1.31
C GLU A 117 -10.78 -25.26 -2.06
N HIS A 118 -11.99 -25.29 -1.47
CA HIS A 118 -13.19 -25.81 -2.14
C HIS A 118 -13.64 -24.93 -3.31
N GLU A 119 -13.18 -23.67 -3.37
CA GLU A 119 -13.50 -22.75 -4.46
C GLU A 119 -12.59 -22.94 -5.69
N VAL A 120 -11.48 -23.70 -5.58
CA VAL A 120 -10.53 -23.95 -6.68
C VAL A 120 -11.22 -24.40 -7.99
N PRO A 121 -12.20 -25.33 -7.99
CA PRO A 121 -12.89 -25.74 -9.21
C PRO A 121 -13.81 -24.66 -9.81
N ARG A 122 -14.10 -23.58 -9.07
CA ARG A 122 -15.01 -22.50 -9.47
C ARG A 122 -14.29 -21.27 -10.02
N PHE A 123 -12.95 -21.29 -10.05
CA PHE A 123 -12.17 -20.19 -10.60
C PHE A 123 -12.54 -19.93 -12.08
N PRO A 124 -12.68 -18.66 -12.49
CA PRO A 124 -12.89 -18.31 -13.90
C PRO A 124 -11.67 -18.68 -14.75
N THR A 125 -11.81 -19.65 -15.66
CA THR A 125 -10.72 -20.10 -16.54
C THR A 125 -10.59 -19.26 -17.82
N ASP A 126 -11.55 -18.36 -18.09
CA ASP A 126 -11.59 -17.42 -19.20
C ASP A 126 -11.07 -16.01 -18.83
N ALA A 127 -10.39 -15.89 -17.69
CA ALA A 127 -9.77 -14.68 -17.17
C ALA A 127 -8.34 -14.96 -16.67
N VAL A 128 -7.60 -13.91 -16.31
CA VAL A 128 -6.28 -14.05 -15.66
C VAL A 128 -6.42 -13.71 -14.17
N ALA A 129 -6.13 -14.67 -13.30
CA ALA A 129 -6.08 -14.46 -11.86
C ALA A 129 -4.79 -13.70 -11.47
N LEU A 130 -4.88 -12.79 -10.51
CA LEU A 130 -3.75 -12.05 -9.96
C LEU A 130 -3.46 -12.55 -8.53
N LEU A 131 -2.37 -13.29 -8.38
CA LEU A 131 -1.90 -13.86 -7.11
C LEU A 131 -1.03 -12.83 -6.37
N TRP A 132 -1.61 -12.08 -5.44
CA TRP A 132 -0.89 -11.07 -4.68
C TRP A 132 -0.41 -11.55 -3.32
N GLY A 133 0.69 -10.95 -2.84
CA GLY A 133 1.30 -11.26 -1.55
C GLY A 133 2.55 -10.43 -1.31
N TYR A 134 2.71 -9.86 -0.11
CA TYR A 134 3.68 -8.77 0.07
C TYR A 134 4.70 -8.97 1.19
N GLU A 135 4.56 -10.05 1.96
CA GLU A 135 5.51 -10.37 3.02
C GLU A 135 6.60 -11.34 2.50
N ASP A 136 7.77 -11.31 3.13
CA ASP A 136 8.92 -12.17 2.84
C ASP A 136 8.72 -13.65 3.14
N ASN A 137 7.55 -14.02 3.65
CA ASN A 137 7.14 -15.38 3.94
C ASN A 137 5.78 -15.71 3.33
N HIS A 138 5.29 -14.88 2.39
CA HIS A 138 4.00 -15.10 1.75
C HIS A 138 3.95 -16.49 1.08
N PRO A 139 2.87 -17.27 1.24
CA PRO A 139 2.78 -18.66 0.78
C PRO A 139 2.54 -18.79 -0.73
N PHE A 140 3.39 -18.15 -1.54
CA PHE A 140 3.28 -18.16 -3.00
C PHE A 140 3.30 -19.56 -3.59
N GLN A 141 4.10 -20.48 -3.05
CA GLN A 141 4.20 -21.85 -3.55
C GLN A 141 2.85 -22.58 -3.47
N GLU A 142 2.23 -22.59 -2.30
CA GLU A 142 0.93 -23.24 -2.07
C GLU A 142 -0.17 -22.61 -2.93
N GLN A 143 -0.24 -21.27 -2.96
CA GLN A 143 -1.28 -20.57 -3.70
C GLN A 143 -1.11 -20.69 -5.22
N ALA A 144 0.13 -20.66 -5.73
CA ALA A 144 0.44 -20.88 -7.14
C ALA A 144 0.12 -22.32 -7.57
N GLN A 145 0.37 -23.31 -6.72
CA GLN A 145 -0.02 -24.71 -6.95
C GLN A 145 -1.55 -24.85 -7.09
N ARG A 146 -2.33 -24.16 -6.24
CA ARG A 146 -3.80 -24.14 -6.34
C ARG A 146 -4.28 -23.52 -7.65
N LEU A 147 -3.70 -22.39 -8.04
CA LEU A 147 -4.04 -21.73 -9.32
C LEU A 147 -3.67 -22.61 -10.52
N GLN A 148 -2.50 -23.24 -10.50
CA GLN A 148 -2.10 -24.23 -11.50
C GLN A 148 -3.12 -25.37 -11.59
N ALA A 149 -3.54 -25.93 -10.45
CA ALA A 149 -4.52 -27.01 -10.40
C ALA A 149 -5.92 -26.59 -10.90
N SER A 150 -6.30 -25.32 -10.74
CA SER A 150 -7.57 -24.78 -11.26
C SER A 150 -7.61 -24.71 -12.80
N GLY A 151 -6.45 -24.69 -13.47
CA GLY A 151 -6.33 -24.42 -14.90
C GLY A 151 -6.56 -22.96 -15.29
N THR A 152 -6.74 -22.06 -14.32
CA THR A 152 -6.88 -20.62 -14.55
C THR A 152 -5.50 -20.00 -14.85
N PRO A 153 -5.32 -19.33 -16.00
CA PRO A 153 -4.12 -18.53 -16.22
C PRO A 153 -3.94 -17.51 -15.10
N TYR A 154 -2.72 -17.33 -14.63
CA TYR A 154 -2.47 -16.37 -13.54
C TYR A 154 -1.17 -15.61 -13.71
N TRP A 155 -1.13 -14.42 -13.13
CA TRP A 155 0.08 -13.65 -12.89
C TRP A 155 0.38 -13.64 -11.40
N ILE A 156 1.67 -13.59 -11.05
CA ILE A 156 2.09 -13.46 -9.65
C ILE A 156 2.47 -12.01 -9.36
N CYS A 157 2.06 -11.51 -8.20
CA CYS A 157 2.01 -10.09 -7.89
C CYS A 157 2.68 -9.75 -6.54
N PRO A 158 4.02 -9.78 -6.47
CA PRO A 158 4.77 -9.25 -5.33
C PRO A 158 4.71 -7.72 -5.31
N GLY A 159 5.36 -7.07 -4.34
CA GLY A 159 5.35 -5.61 -4.28
C GLY A 159 6.60 -4.94 -3.75
N THR A 160 6.68 -3.63 -4.03
CA THR A 160 7.80 -2.75 -3.67
C THR A 160 7.98 -2.59 -2.15
N SER A 161 6.95 -2.92 -1.36
CA SER A 161 6.88 -2.66 0.09
C SER A 161 7.14 -1.19 0.46
N SER A 162 6.80 -0.27 -0.44
CA SER A 162 6.95 1.19 -0.25
C SER A 162 5.77 1.82 0.51
N TRP A 163 4.59 1.21 0.44
CA TRP A 163 3.37 1.71 1.09
C TRP A 163 3.40 1.45 2.59
N GLN A 164 2.62 2.26 3.31
CA GLN A 164 2.61 2.27 4.78
C GLN A 164 4.02 2.30 5.39
N SER A 165 4.93 2.98 4.69
CA SER A 165 6.31 3.21 5.04
C SER A 165 6.72 4.56 4.47
N PHE A 166 7.62 5.28 5.12
CA PHE A 166 8.25 6.46 4.51
C PHE A 166 9.52 6.09 3.75
N THR A 167 10.16 4.98 4.11
CA THR A 167 11.53 4.65 3.69
C THR A 167 11.63 3.29 2.97
N GLY A 168 10.51 2.57 2.82
CA GLY A 168 10.45 1.22 2.29
C GLY A 168 10.71 0.14 3.35
N ARG A 169 10.58 -1.13 2.94
CA ARG A 169 10.94 -2.32 3.72
C ARG A 169 11.80 -3.24 2.85
N HIS A 170 13.07 -2.90 2.68
CA HIS A 170 13.90 -3.49 1.62
C HIS A 170 14.21 -4.97 1.83
N ALA A 171 14.53 -5.40 3.06
CA ALA A 171 14.77 -6.81 3.34
C ALA A 171 13.52 -7.64 3.00
N ASN A 172 12.35 -7.17 3.43
CA ASN A 172 11.07 -7.79 3.12
C ASN A 172 10.82 -7.86 1.60
N MET A 173 10.94 -6.72 0.92
CA MET A 173 10.73 -6.62 -0.52
C MET A 173 11.63 -7.56 -1.30
N LEU A 174 12.94 -7.57 -1.03
CA LEU A 174 13.92 -8.37 -1.79
C LEU A 174 13.64 -9.87 -1.66
N ALA A 175 13.23 -10.33 -0.48
CA ALA A 175 12.83 -11.71 -0.26
C ALA A 175 11.47 -12.02 -0.92
N ASN A 176 10.49 -11.13 -0.78
CA ASN A 176 9.16 -11.27 -1.37
C ASN A 176 9.20 -11.41 -2.91
N VAL A 177 9.94 -10.53 -3.62
CA VAL A 177 10.05 -10.60 -5.09
C VAL A 177 10.75 -11.88 -5.55
N ALA A 178 11.75 -12.36 -4.81
CA ALA A 178 12.46 -13.59 -5.12
C ALA A 178 11.57 -14.82 -4.93
N LEU A 179 10.84 -14.89 -3.81
CA LEU A 179 9.88 -15.96 -3.55
C LEU A 179 8.78 -16.04 -4.60
N ALA A 180 8.24 -14.90 -5.02
CA ALA A 180 7.27 -14.83 -6.09
C ALA A 180 7.84 -15.34 -7.43
N ALA A 181 9.07 -14.93 -7.79
CA ALA A 181 9.66 -15.35 -9.05
C ALA A 181 9.91 -16.87 -9.08
N GLU A 182 10.37 -17.42 -7.96
CA GLU A 182 10.57 -18.86 -7.83
C GLU A 182 9.26 -19.64 -7.93
N ALA A 183 8.24 -19.25 -7.16
CA ALA A 183 6.93 -19.91 -7.19
C ALA A 183 6.27 -19.80 -8.57
N GLY A 184 6.33 -18.62 -9.20
CA GLY A 184 5.80 -18.40 -10.53
C GLY A 184 6.48 -19.28 -11.59
N ARG A 185 7.81 -19.41 -11.53
CA ARG A 185 8.57 -20.30 -12.43
C ARG A 185 8.22 -21.77 -12.21
N GLN A 186 8.08 -22.22 -10.96
CA GLN A 186 7.78 -23.61 -10.63
C GLN A 186 6.36 -24.02 -11.01
N HIS A 187 5.37 -23.15 -10.79
CA HIS A 187 3.95 -23.47 -10.96
C HIS A 187 3.32 -22.88 -12.22
N GLY A 188 4.13 -22.35 -13.14
CA GLY A 188 3.67 -21.94 -14.48
C GLY A 188 2.88 -20.64 -14.52
N ALA A 189 3.25 -19.65 -13.70
CA ALA A 189 2.71 -18.30 -13.83
C ALA A 189 2.96 -17.76 -15.24
N SER A 190 1.92 -17.15 -15.83
CA SER A 190 1.96 -16.60 -17.18
C SER A 190 2.39 -15.13 -17.23
N GLY A 191 2.62 -14.51 -16.08
CA GLY A 191 3.07 -13.14 -15.95
C GLY A 191 3.51 -12.79 -14.53
N TYR A 192 4.18 -11.66 -14.40
CA TYR A 192 4.74 -11.15 -13.16
C TYR A 192 4.45 -9.65 -13.08
N LEU A 193 3.75 -9.21 -12.04
CA LEU A 193 3.27 -7.84 -11.88
C LEU A 193 3.77 -7.27 -10.55
N VAL A 194 4.75 -6.38 -10.59
CA VAL A 194 5.21 -5.68 -9.38
C VAL A 194 4.15 -4.67 -8.97
N THR A 195 3.64 -4.79 -7.75
CA THR A 195 2.67 -3.86 -7.17
C THR A 195 3.35 -2.75 -6.39
N ASP A 196 2.86 -1.53 -6.55
CA ASP A 196 3.30 -0.35 -5.81
C ASP A 196 2.07 0.42 -5.33
N TRP A 197 1.71 0.23 -4.06
CA TRP A 197 0.47 0.77 -3.49
C TRP A 197 0.66 2.17 -2.92
N GLY A 198 -0.46 2.89 -2.75
CA GLY A 198 -0.52 4.28 -2.27
C GLY A 198 -1.34 4.44 -1.00
N ASP A 199 -1.21 3.49 -0.07
CA ASP A 199 -2.09 3.37 1.08
C ASP A 199 -2.13 4.62 1.96
N PHE A 200 -3.33 4.87 2.50
CA PHE A 200 -3.55 5.83 3.59
C PHE A 200 -3.07 7.27 3.31
N GLY A 201 -3.18 7.72 2.05
CA GLY A 201 -2.84 9.08 1.65
C GLY A 201 -1.58 9.18 0.77
N HIS A 202 -0.92 8.05 0.47
CA HIS A 202 0.26 7.97 -0.40
C HIS A 202 1.32 8.99 0.01
N TRP A 203 1.81 8.85 1.24
CA TRP A 203 2.81 9.76 1.79
C TRP A 203 4.21 9.45 1.30
N GLN A 204 4.51 8.20 0.93
CA GLN A 204 5.81 7.80 0.45
C GLN A 204 6.19 8.50 -0.86
N PRO A 205 7.42 9.00 -1.00
CA PRO A 205 7.91 9.48 -2.29
C PRO A 205 8.16 8.32 -3.27
N GLU A 206 7.97 8.59 -4.57
CA GLU A 206 8.18 7.59 -5.65
C GLU A 206 9.59 6.96 -5.61
N ALA A 207 10.60 7.73 -5.20
CA ALA A 207 11.98 7.26 -5.12
C ALA A 207 12.18 6.04 -4.20
N ILE A 208 11.28 5.85 -3.23
CA ILE A 208 11.28 4.70 -2.33
C ILE A 208 10.91 3.40 -3.05
N SER A 209 10.13 3.49 -4.12
CA SER A 209 9.67 2.33 -4.91
C SER A 209 10.71 1.83 -5.92
N TRP A 210 11.70 2.66 -6.25
CA TRP A 210 12.66 2.39 -7.34
C TRP A 210 13.44 1.08 -7.20
N LEU A 211 13.95 0.80 -6.00
CA LEU A 211 14.64 -0.48 -5.75
C LEU A 211 13.68 -1.66 -5.96
N GLY A 212 12.43 -1.53 -5.53
CA GLY A 212 11.40 -2.56 -5.70
C GLY A 212 11.05 -2.83 -7.17
N HIS A 213 10.93 -1.78 -7.98
CA HIS A 213 10.72 -1.92 -9.43
C HIS A 213 11.86 -2.67 -10.10
N VAL A 214 13.11 -2.30 -9.79
CA VAL A 214 14.30 -2.96 -10.35
C VAL A 214 14.43 -4.38 -9.84
N ALA A 215 14.18 -4.62 -8.55
CA ALA A 215 14.20 -5.95 -7.96
C ALA A 215 13.22 -6.89 -8.66
N GLY A 216 11.98 -6.45 -8.85
CA GLY A 216 10.98 -7.23 -9.58
C GLY A 216 11.35 -7.45 -11.05
N ALA A 217 11.92 -6.45 -11.74
CA ALA A 217 12.40 -6.62 -13.11
C ALA A 217 13.56 -7.63 -13.21
N CYS A 218 14.54 -7.56 -12.30
CA CYS A 218 15.63 -8.52 -12.21
C CYS A 218 15.11 -9.94 -11.95
N GLN A 219 14.23 -10.13 -10.97
CA GLN A 219 13.72 -11.45 -10.61
C GLN A 219 12.78 -12.05 -11.64
N ALA A 220 11.96 -11.23 -12.30
CA ALA A 220 11.11 -11.68 -13.40
C ALA A 220 11.92 -12.16 -14.61
N TRP A 221 13.09 -11.57 -14.86
CA TRP A 221 13.98 -11.98 -15.94
C TRP A 221 14.89 -13.16 -15.56
N ASN A 222 15.44 -13.12 -14.34
CA ASN A 222 16.34 -14.11 -13.79
C ASN A 222 16.04 -14.34 -12.30
N PRO A 223 15.30 -15.39 -11.92
CA PRO A 223 14.97 -15.69 -10.53
C PRO A 223 16.19 -15.95 -9.62
N ASP A 224 17.36 -16.20 -10.21
CA ASP A 224 18.62 -16.38 -9.47
C ASP A 224 19.39 -15.04 -9.31
N ALA A 225 18.80 -13.90 -9.66
CA ALA A 225 19.45 -12.60 -9.54
C ALA A 225 19.80 -12.30 -8.06
N THR A 226 21.08 -11.97 -7.82
CA THR A 226 21.55 -11.63 -6.48
C THR A 226 21.10 -10.24 -6.05
N GLN A 227 21.01 -10.00 -4.74
CA GLN A 227 20.69 -8.67 -4.21
C GLN A 227 21.74 -7.63 -4.64
N ASP A 228 23.02 -7.99 -4.72
CA ASP A 228 24.08 -7.11 -5.22
C ASP A 228 23.83 -6.70 -6.68
N HIS A 229 23.38 -7.64 -7.52
CA HIS A 229 23.01 -7.33 -8.89
C HIS A 229 21.85 -6.33 -8.94
N VAL A 230 20.79 -6.55 -8.15
CA VAL A 230 19.64 -5.64 -8.05
C VAL A 230 20.08 -4.23 -7.64
N ARG A 231 20.95 -4.13 -6.63
CA ARG A 231 21.51 -2.85 -6.14
C ARG A 231 22.28 -2.12 -7.23
N GLU A 232 23.15 -2.85 -7.92
CA GLU A 232 23.92 -2.29 -9.02
C GLU A 232 23.02 -1.84 -10.18
N GLN A 233 22.01 -2.63 -10.55
CA GLN A 233 21.05 -2.23 -11.61
C GLN A 233 20.25 -1.00 -11.19
N THR A 234 19.88 -0.88 -9.92
CA THR A 234 19.16 0.30 -9.40
C THR A 234 20.00 1.55 -9.54
N ARG A 235 21.28 1.46 -9.16
CA ARG A 235 22.24 2.55 -9.34
C ARG A 235 22.45 2.89 -10.82
N MET A 236 22.54 1.89 -11.68
CA MET A 236 22.88 2.09 -13.09
C MET A 236 21.74 2.66 -13.94
N HIS A 237 20.49 2.30 -13.61
CA HIS A 237 19.33 2.55 -14.46
C HIS A 237 18.32 3.56 -13.91
N VAL A 238 18.22 3.71 -12.59
CA VAL A 238 17.16 4.54 -11.98
C VAL A 238 17.73 5.72 -11.22
N LEU A 239 18.90 5.56 -10.57
CA LEU A 239 19.46 6.66 -9.80
C LEU A 239 20.10 7.75 -10.68
N PRO A 240 19.76 9.03 -10.41
CA PRO A 240 20.36 10.16 -11.10
C PRO A 240 21.88 10.14 -11.04
N SER A 241 22.52 10.36 -12.19
CA SER A 241 23.99 10.35 -12.33
C SER A 241 24.66 9.07 -11.82
N ARG A 242 23.91 7.98 -11.62
CA ARG A 242 24.38 6.72 -11.05
C ARG A 242 25.10 6.88 -9.71
N SER A 243 24.63 7.85 -8.91
CA SER A 243 25.24 8.23 -7.63
C SER A 243 25.26 7.07 -6.65
N ALA A 244 26.47 6.61 -6.29
CA ALA A 244 26.65 5.59 -5.25
C ALA A 244 26.11 6.05 -3.90
N ARG A 245 26.32 7.33 -3.54
CA ARG A 245 25.86 7.90 -2.28
C ARG A 245 24.32 7.90 -2.17
N LEU A 246 23.60 8.17 -3.28
CA LEU A 246 22.14 8.05 -3.29
C LEU A 246 21.69 6.58 -3.18
N ALA A 247 22.42 5.67 -3.81
CA ALA A 247 22.10 4.23 -3.75
C ALA A 247 22.23 3.70 -2.33
N GLU A 248 23.34 4.03 -1.66
CA GLU A 248 23.62 3.66 -0.28
C GLU A 248 22.62 4.31 0.69
N SER A 249 22.23 5.56 0.45
CA SER A 249 21.22 6.25 1.25
C SER A 249 19.85 5.59 1.11
N LEU A 250 19.40 5.36 -0.13
CA LEU A 250 18.12 4.67 -0.39
C LEU A 250 18.10 3.29 0.27
N ASP A 251 19.17 2.51 0.12
CA ASP A 251 19.24 1.20 0.79
C ASP A 251 19.23 1.31 2.31
N GLY A 252 20.03 2.21 2.88
CA GLY A 252 20.10 2.44 4.32
C GLY A 252 18.74 2.80 4.92
N LEU A 253 17.95 3.62 4.23
CA LEU A 253 16.60 4.01 4.64
C LEU A 253 15.64 2.83 4.69
N GLY A 254 15.65 1.96 3.67
CA GLY A 254 14.78 0.79 3.62
C GLY A 254 15.14 -0.34 4.60
N ARG A 255 16.25 -0.19 5.33
CA ARG A 255 16.79 -1.12 6.34
C ARG A 255 16.59 -0.62 7.79
N LEU A 256 15.96 0.54 7.97
CA LEU A 256 15.74 1.13 9.29
C LEU A 256 14.87 0.27 10.22
N VAL A 257 13.98 -0.56 9.66
CA VAL A 257 13.11 -1.44 10.47
C VAL A 257 13.95 -2.44 11.24
N GLU A 258 14.99 -3.02 10.63
CA GLU A 258 15.86 -3.98 11.30
C GLU A 258 16.67 -3.34 12.43
N VAL A 259 17.01 -2.05 12.31
CA VAL A 259 17.69 -1.28 13.38
C VAL A 259 16.80 -1.13 14.61
N SER A 260 15.49 -0.94 14.40
CA SER A 260 14.54 -0.74 15.50
C SER A 260 14.32 -1.99 16.36
N GLY A 261 14.55 -3.19 15.80
CA GLY A 261 14.17 -4.46 16.40
C GLY A 261 12.65 -4.73 16.44
N ALA A 262 11.83 -3.82 15.91
CA ALA A 262 10.39 -3.92 15.86
C ALA A 262 9.89 -4.50 14.54
N SER A 263 8.68 -5.04 14.54
CA SER A 263 8.04 -5.60 13.34
C SER A 263 6.53 -5.34 13.33
N CYS A 264 5.98 -5.25 12.12
CA CYS A 264 4.55 -5.29 11.85
C CYS A 264 4.33 -5.72 10.40
N LEU A 265 3.18 -6.36 10.14
CA LEU A 265 2.82 -6.78 8.79
C LEU A 265 2.45 -5.58 7.93
N ASN A 266 2.89 -5.60 6.68
CA ASN A 266 2.47 -4.67 5.64
C ASN A 266 2.71 -3.17 5.90
N ALA A 267 3.57 -2.80 6.85
CA ALA A 267 3.88 -1.42 7.24
C ALA A 267 5.22 -1.31 7.97
N THR A 268 5.73 -0.09 8.19
CA THR A 268 6.77 0.14 9.21
C THR A 268 6.15 0.47 10.58
N PRO A 269 6.81 0.09 11.70
CA PRO A 269 6.26 0.32 13.05
C PRO A 269 5.87 1.78 13.32
N TRP A 270 6.67 2.74 12.83
CA TRP A 270 6.42 4.16 13.04
C TRP A 270 5.34 4.74 12.12
N PHE A 271 5.08 4.13 10.95
CA PHE A 271 3.91 4.52 10.14
C PHE A 271 2.60 4.24 10.89
N MET A 272 2.58 3.18 11.70
CA MET A 272 1.41 2.80 12.49
C MET A 272 1.02 3.83 13.55
N PHE A 273 1.95 4.69 14.00
CA PHE A 273 1.59 5.82 14.88
C PHE A 273 0.68 6.84 14.19
N LEU A 274 0.76 6.98 12.86
CA LEU A 274 -0.06 7.89 12.08
C LEU A 274 -1.33 7.23 11.58
N ARG A 275 -1.26 5.93 11.26
CA ARG A 275 -2.41 5.15 10.78
C ARG A 275 -3.36 4.75 11.90
N ARG A 276 -2.83 4.42 13.08
CA ARG A 276 -3.59 3.99 14.26
C ARG A 276 -3.16 4.76 15.53
N PRO A 277 -3.24 6.10 15.51
CA PRO A 277 -2.82 6.93 16.64
C PRO A 277 -3.57 6.62 17.95
N THR A 278 -4.80 6.09 17.89
CA THR A 278 -5.62 5.77 19.07
C THR A 278 -5.37 4.40 19.69
N ASP A 279 -4.52 3.56 19.11
CA ASP A 279 -4.28 2.21 19.62
C ASP A 279 -3.41 2.18 20.91
N GLY A 280 -2.91 3.32 21.35
CA GLY A 280 -1.96 3.44 22.46
C GLY A 280 -0.53 3.69 22.00
N ALA A 281 0.42 3.66 22.94
CA ALA A 281 1.83 3.98 22.67
C ALA A 281 2.49 2.94 21.76
N ILE A 282 2.03 1.69 21.84
CA ILE A 282 2.38 0.61 20.90
C ILE A 282 1.11 0.29 20.10
N PRO A 283 1.03 0.69 18.81
CA PRO A 283 -0.12 0.37 17.98
C PRO A 283 -0.38 -1.13 17.89
N ARG A 284 -1.63 -1.52 17.65
CA ARG A 284 -1.98 -2.93 17.48
C ARG A 284 -1.19 -3.52 16.31
N ASP A 285 -0.79 -4.78 16.46
CA ASP A 285 -0.02 -5.55 15.47
C ASP A 285 1.45 -5.09 15.30
N VAL A 286 1.91 -4.16 16.14
CA VAL A 286 3.33 -3.82 16.27
C VAL A 286 3.95 -4.63 17.42
N HIS A 287 5.08 -5.29 17.13
CA HIS A 287 5.80 -6.14 18.08
C HIS A 287 7.24 -5.67 18.26
N GLY A 288 7.82 -5.88 19.45
CA GLY A 288 9.23 -5.60 19.72
C GLY A 288 9.63 -4.12 19.80
N LEU A 289 8.67 -3.19 19.76
CA LEU A 289 8.92 -1.75 19.80
C LEU A 289 9.45 -1.31 21.18
N THR A 290 10.57 -0.58 21.17
CA THR A 290 11.21 -0.03 22.38
C THR A 290 11.65 1.41 22.15
N ALA A 291 11.84 2.17 23.23
CA ALA A 291 12.34 3.54 23.15
C ALA A 291 13.81 3.58 22.67
N GLU A 292 14.61 2.58 23.07
CA GLU A 292 15.98 2.38 22.61
C GLU A 292 16.01 2.09 21.10
N GLY A 293 15.15 1.19 20.62
CA GLY A 293 15.04 0.87 19.19
C GLY A 293 14.65 2.08 18.35
N LEU A 294 13.69 2.89 18.81
CA LEU A 294 13.33 4.14 18.14
C LEU A 294 14.47 5.16 18.13
N THR A 295 15.29 5.20 19.19
CA THR A 295 16.47 6.08 19.25
C THR A 295 17.55 5.64 18.28
N ALA A 296 17.86 4.34 18.24
CA ALA A 296 18.82 3.79 17.28
C ALA A 296 18.37 4.03 15.82
N THR A 297 17.07 3.92 15.54
CA THR A 297 16.52 4.26 14.22
C THR A 297 16.72 5.74 13.87
N GLU A 298 16.47 6.67 14.81
CA GLU A 298 16.69 8.10 14.57
C GLU A 298 18.16 8.44 14.36
N GLU A 299 19.07 7.87 15.16
CA GLU A 299 20.52 8.05 15.02
C GLU A 299 20.99 7.55 13.66
N ARG A 300 20.54 6.37 13.22
CA ARG A 300 20.87 5.84 11.90
C ARG A 300 20.28 6.69 10.76
N ALA A 301 19.08 7.23 10.94
CA ALA A 301 18.46 8.14 9.99
C ALA A 301 19.25 9.46 9.88
N GLU A 302 19.75 10.00 10.99
CA GLU A 302 20.56 11.23 11.03
C GLU A 302 21.88 11.10 10.25
N GLU A 303 22.53 9.94 10.32
CA GLU A 303 23.72 9.67 9.49
C GLU A 303 23.40 9.77 7.98
N ILE A 304 22.21 9.35 7.58
CA ILE A 304 21.75 9.42 6.18
C ILE A 304 21.35 10.86 5.82
N VAL A 305 20.74 11.62 6.73
CA VAL A 305 20.46 13.05 6.55
C VAL A 305 21.72 13.80 6.14
N GLY A 306 22.83 13.64 6.88
CA GLY A 306 24.09 14.33 6.57
C GLY A 306 24.65 14.00 5.17
N VAL A 307 24.35 12.81 4.63
CA VAL A 307 24.69 12.46 3.24
C VAL A 307 23.75 13.15 2.26
N LEU A 308 22.44 13.10 2.49
CA LEU A 308 21.40 13.61 1.59
C LEU A 308 21.40 15.15 1.50
N GLU A 309 21.67 15.86 2.59
CA GLU A 309 21.79 17.33 2.59
C GLU A 309 22.89 17.78 1.62
N GLY A 310 24.04 17.09 1.62
CA GLY A 310 25.14 17.37 0.69
C GLY A 310 24.87 16.98 -0.77
N LEU A 311 23.72 16.35 -1.06
CA LEU A 311 23.28 15.94 -2.40
C LEU A 311 22.00 16.67 -2.84
N THR A 312 21.39 17.46 -1.96
CA THR A 312 20.10 18.11 -2.18
C THR A 312 20.22 19.23 -3.20
N ASP A 313 19.36 19.17 -4.21
CA ASP A 313 19.17 20.24 -5.20
C ASP A 313 17.69 20.30 -5.61
N ASP A 314 16.97 21.27 -5.05
CA ASP A 314 15.54 21.48 -5.31
C ASP A 314 15.24 22.00 -6.73
N THR A 315 16.26 22.48 -7.45
CA THR A 315 16.10 23.01 -8.80
C THR A 315 16.13 21.91 -9.87
N SER A 316 16.69 20.74 -9.52
CA SER A 316 16.77 19.59 -10.41
C SER A 316 15.53 18.70 -10.25
N PRO A 317 14.72 18.54 -11.31
CA PRO A 317 13.53 17.67 -11.27
C PRO A 317 13.90 16.20 -11.08
N ASP A 318 15.11 15.80 -11.51
CA ASP A 318 15.56 14.41 -11.44
C ASP A 318 16.24 14.08 -10.10
N ASN A 319 16.64 15.08 -9.30
CA ASN A 319 17.36 14.83 -8.04
C ASN A 319 16.41 14.28 -6.96
N ALA A 320 16.58 13.03 -6.55
CA ALA A 320 15.73 12.40 -5.53
C ALA A 320 16.10 12.73 -4.06
N ALA A 321 17.21 13.43 -3.80
CA ALA A 321 17.64 13.71 -2.43
C ALA A 321 16.61 14.52 -1.61
N PRO A 322 15.93 15.56 -2.16
CA PRO A 322 14.82 16.25 -1.50
C PRO A 322 13.72 15.31 -0.99
N ASP A 323 13.34 14.33 -1.83
CA ASP A 323 12.29 13.37 -1.57
C ASP A 323 12.72 12.38 -0.47
N LEU A 324 13.94 11.84 -0.57
CA LEU A 324 14.52 10.95 0.44
C LEU A 324 14.75 11.65 1.77
N LEU A 325 15.16 12.92 1.75
CA LEU A 325 15.38 13.72 2.95
C LEU A 325 14.06 13.95 3.69
N TRP A 326 12.98 14.27 2.95
CA TRP A 326 11.64 14.40 3.54
C TRP A 326 11.17 13.08 4.18
N ALA A 327 11.34 11.95 3.49
CA ALA A 327 11.01 10.62 4.03
C ALA A 327 11.79 10.30 5.32
N THR A 328 13.06 10.70 5.36
CA THR A 328 13.93 10.54 6.53
C THR A 328 13.44 11.38 7.70
N HIS A 329 13.14 12.67 7.48
CA HIS A 329 12.62 13.55 8.52
C HIS A 329 11.23 13.12 9.03
N MET A 330 10.35 12.61 8.16
CA MET A 330 9.07 12.03 8.59
C MET A 330 9.27 10.81 9.49
N THR A 331 10.26 9.96 9.18
CA THR A 331 10.63 8.82 10.02
C THR A 331 11.14 9.27 11.39
N GLN A 332 12.07 10.23 11.43
CA GLN A 332 12.59 10.79 12.69
C GLN A 332 11.46 11.43 13.53
N TRP A 333 10.57 12.21 12.89
CA TRP A 333 9.40 12.78 13.55
C TRP A 333 8.49 11.71 14.16
N ALA A 334 8.19 10.64 13.40
CA ALA A 334 7.36 9.55 13.88
C ALA A 334 8.02 8.78 15.04
N CYS A 335 9.35 8.58 14.99
CA CYS A 335 10.11 8.01 16.10
C CYS A 335 10.04 8.89 17.35
N ARG A 336 10.14 10.23 17.20
CA ARG A 336 9.97 11.18 18.31
C ARG A 336 8.58 11.10 18.93
N LEU A 337 7.52 11.02 18.12
CA LEU A 337 6.14 10.80 18.59
C LEU A 337 6.03 9.49 19.38
N GLY A 338 6.57 8.39 18.85
CA GLY A 338 6.57 7.09 19.51
C GLY A 338 7.26 7.12 20.88
N ARG A 339 8.47 7.70 20.97
CA ARG A 339 9.19 7.83 22.25
C ARG A 339 8.46 8.71 23.25
N ALA A 340 7.88 9.83 22.80
CA ALA A 340 7.12 10.72 23.67
C ALA A 340 5.97 9.98 24.36
N ARG A 341 5.25 9.13 23.61
CA ARG A 341 4.14 8.31 24.17
C ARG A 341 4.67 7.18 25.07
N LEU A 342 5.65 6.41 24.61
CA LEU A 342 6.23 5.31 25.40
C LEU A 342 6.77 5.77 26.77
N GLY A 343 7.26 7.01 26.87
CA GLY A 343 7.79 7.56 28.12
C GLY A 343 6.75 7.95 29.17
N VAL A 344 5.47 8.12 28.79
CA VAL A 344 4.44 8.70 29.66
C VAL A 344 3.11 7.94 29.70
N GLY A 345 2.84 7.05 28.73
CA GLY A 345 1.63 6.22 28.67
C GLY A 345 0.96 6.21 27.30
N ASP A 346 -0.15 5.47 27.20
CA ASP A 346 -0.84 5.22 25.92
C ASP A 346 -1.53 6.44 25.32
N GLU A 347 -2.03 7.33 26.17
CA GLU A 347 -2.81 8.50 25.78
C GLU A 347 -1.90 9.67 25.37
N ILE A 348 -2.17 10.29 24.22
CA ILE A 348 -1.42 11.47 23.76
C ILE A 348 -1.54 12.66 24.74
N GLY A 349 -2.65 12.74 25.48
CA GLY A 349 -2.87 13.75 26.51
C GLY A 349 -1.89 13.67 27.69
N ALA A 350 -1.22 12.53 27.90
CA ALA A 350 -0.21 12.35 28.93
C ALA A 350 1.17 12.95 28.55
N VAL A 351 1.43 13.15 27.25
CA VAL A 351 2.62 13.87 26.76
C VAL A 351 2.48 15.35 27.12
N ASP A 352 3.51 15.99 27.65
CA ASP A 352 3.42 17.39 28.06
C ASP A 352 3.12 18.34 26.89
N GLU A 353 2.47 19.47 27.18
CA GLU A 353 2.01 20.42 26.17
C GLU A 353 3.16 20.98 25.31
N SER A 354 4.34 21.23 25.90
CA SER A 354 5.50 21.76 25.18
C SER A 354 6.02 20.77 24.14
N THR A 355 6.09 19.48 24.50
CA THR A 355 6.46 18.40 23.58
C THR A 355 5.42 18.25 22.46
N ARG A 356 4.12 18.29 22.78
CA ARG A 356 3.05 18.24 21.77
C ARG A 356 3.11 19.43 20.81
N CYS A 357 3.33 20.64 21.29
CA CYS A 357 3.47 21.84 20.45
C CYS A 357 4.66 21.72 19.49
N THR A 358 5.81 21.20 19.96
CA THR A 358 6.98 20.95 19.12
C THR A 358 6.66 19.93 18.01
N LEU A 359 6.08 18.78 18.38
CA LEU A 359 5.69 17.74 17.42
C LEU A 359 4.73 18.27 16.34
N VAL A 360 3.76 19.10 16.74
CA VAL A 360 2.79 19.71 15.80
C VAL A 360 3.46 20.73 14.87
N GLY A 361 4.35 21.57 15.39
CA GLY A 361 5.11 22.53 14.59
C GLY A 361 5.96 21.85 13.53
N ASP A 362 6.70 20.81 13.92
CA ASP A 362 7.54 20.01 13.02
C ASP A 362 6.69 19.30 11.96
N LEU A 363 5.57 18.69 12.34
CA LEU A 363 4.67 18.00 11.41
C LEU A 363 4.12 18.98 10.36
N ARG A 364 3.68 20.18 10.77
CA ARG A 364 3.17 21.21 9.84
C ARG A 364 4.25 21.67 8.87
N ALA A 365 5.51 21.77 9.30
CA ALA A 365 6.63 22.05 8.40
C ALA A 365 6.86 20.91 7.38
N LEU A 366 6.74 19.66 7.81
CA LEU A 366 6.83 18.49 6.93
C LEU A 366 5.68 18.42 5.93
N ILE A 367 4.44 18.77 6.33
CA ILE A 367 3.29 18.87 5.43
C ILE A 367 3.52 19.94 4.36
N GLN A 368 4.03 21.11 4.74
CA GLN A 368 4.36 22.17 3.78
C GLN A 368 5.44 21.73 2.79
N ARG A 369 6.48 21.04 3.28
CA ARG A 369 7.54 20.49 2.43
C ARG A 369 7.01 19.43 1.48
N GLN A 370 6.16 18.52 1.95
CA GLN A 370 5.50 17.52 1.12
C GLN A 370 4.69 18.18 0.01
N ALA A 371 3.92 19.23 0.32
CA ALA A 371 3.11 19.94 -0.66
C ALA A 371 3.94 20.63 -1.75
N ALA A 372 5.18 21.04 -1.44
CA ALA A 372 6.14 21.58 -2.39
C ALA A 372 6.78 20.49 -3.27
N LEU A 373 7.02 19.30 -2.72
CA LEU A 373 7.57 18.14 -3.45
C LEU A 373 6.53 17.44 -4.32
N TRP A 374 5.25 17.46 -3.93
CA TRP A 374 4.15 16.75 -4.59
C TRP A 374 4.10 16.89 -6.12
N PRO A 375 4.24 18.10 -6.72
CA PRO A 375 4.13 18.26 -8.18
C PRO A 375 5.25 17.58 -8.97
N ARG A 376 6.33 17.12 -8.32
CA ARG A 376 7.44 16.43 -8.97
C ARG A 376 7.00 15.10 -9.59
N THR A 377 6.09 14.38 -8.91
CA THR A 377 5.66 13.03 -9.30
C THR A 377 4.14 12.88 -9.38
N SER A 378 3.37 13.80 -8.79
CA SER A 378 1.93 13.63 -8.58
C SER A 378 1.08 14.81 -9.06
N ARG A 379 -0.11 14.49 -9.58
CA ARG A 379 -1.14 15.48 -9.96
C ARG A 379 -1.79 16.12 -8.72
N PRO A 380 -2.28 17.37 -8.81
CA PRO A 380 -2.75 18.11 -7.63
C PRO A 380 -3.96 17.50 -6.91
N GLY A 381 -4.74 16.62 -7.56
CA GLY A 381 -5.99 16.08 -7.00
C GLY A 381 -5.83 15.26 -5.72
N GLY A 382 -4.71 14.54 -5.54
CA GLY A 382 -4.44 13.75 -4.34
C GLY A 382 -3.79 14.54 -3.19
N ARG A 383 -3.19 15.70 -3.49
CA ARG A 383 -2.38 16.47 -2.53
C ARG A 383 -3.17 16.89 -1.30
N ALA A 384 -4.38 17.38 -1.52
CA ALA A 384 -5.23 17.89 -0.44
C ALA A 384 -5.65 16.78 0.53
N ASP A 385 -6.06 15.60 0.03
CA ASP A 385 -6.41 14.45 0.88
C ASP A 385 -5.18 13.94 1.65
N SER A 386 -4.03 13.84 0.97
CA SER A 386 -2.76 13.41 1.56
C SER A 386 -2.35 14.29 2.74
N GLY A 387 -2.30 15.61 2.55
CA GLY A 387 -1.94 16.57 3.60
C GLY A 387 -3.00 16.68 4.70
N GLU A 388 -4.29 16.64 4.36
CA GLU A 388 -5.38 16.75 5.33
C GLU A 388 -5.36 15.61 6.36
N ARG A 389 -4.97 14.40 5.97
CA ARG A 389 -4.79 13.27 6.90
C ARG A 389 -3.71 13.56 7.95
N LEU A 390 -2.62 14.22 7.57
CA LEU A 390 -1.57 14.64 8.51
C LEU A 390 -2.02 15.84 9.36
N GLU A 391 -2.78 16.79 8.78
CA GLU A 391 -3.36 17.92 9.54
C GLU A 391 -4.39 17.46 10.58
N ARG A 392 -5.20 16.45 10.28
CA ARG A 392 -6.11 15.80 11.25
C ARG A 392 -5.32 15.24 12.43
N LEU A 393 -4.23 14.52 12.16
CA LEU A 393 -3.31 14.04 13.21
C LEU A 393 -2.69 15.19 14.01
N ALA A 394 -2.26 16.27 13.36
CA ALA A 394 -1.70 17.45 14.03
C ALA A 394 -2.71 18.06 15.02
N ARG A 395 -3.97 18.25 14.61
CA ARG A 395 -5.04 18.76 15.48
C ARG A 395 -5.35 17.82 16.64
N TRP A 396 -5.35 16.50 16.39
CA TRP A 396 -5.52 15.50 17.43
C TRP A 396 -4.42 15.60 18.50
N ILE A 397 -3.14 15.66 18.10
CA ILE A 397 -1.99 15.84 19.01
C ILE A 397 -2.11 17.17 19.78
N GLU A 398 -2.36 18.29 19.08
CA GLU A 398 -2.48 19.63 19.66
C GLU A 398 -3.53 19.68 20.77
N SER A 399 -4.66 19.00 20.55
CA SER A 399 -5.79 18.94 21.49
C SER A 399 -5.63 17.92 22.63
N GLY A 400 -4.48 17.25 22.73
CA GLY A 400 -4.26 16.18 23.71
C GLY A 400 -5.20 14.99 23.50
N GLY A 401 -5.61 14.74 22.25
CA GLY A 401 -6.44 13.61 21.86
C GLY A 401 -7.95 13.85 21.89
N SER A 402 -8.39 15.09 22.16
CA SER A 402 -9.83 15.42 22.28
C SER A 402 -10.50 15.77 20.95
N SER A 403 -9.74 16.17 19.93
CA SER A 403 -10.27 16.40 18.57
C SER A 403 -10.55 15.08 17.88
N ALA A 404 -11.54 15.06 16.99
CA ALA A 404 -11.71 13.94 16.07
C ALA A 404 -10.48 13.82 15.16
N LEU A 405 -10.04 12.57 14.97
CA LEU A 405 -9.03 12.23 13.98
C LEU A 405 -9.54 12.37 12.59
#